data_AF-A0A0T5PD20-F1
#
_entry.id   AF-A0A0T5PD20-F1
#
_cell.length_a   1.000
_cell.length_b   1.000
_cell.length_c   1.000
_cell.angle_alpha   90.00
_cell.angle_beta   90.00
_cell.angle_gamma   90.00
#
_symmetry.space_group_name_H-M   'P 1'
#
loop_
_entity.id
_entity.type
_entity.pdbx_description
1 polymer ?
#
loop_
_entity_poly.entity_id
_entity_poly.type
_entity_poly.pdbx_seq_one_letter_code
_entity_poly.pdbx_strand_id
1 'polypeptide(L)'
;MTTEEPPKPEEKRKKPNGVARILTAILIFQVGIGAMLVLGDVQLGRLSLPGQGPDTPRLTEPVRPGDQRRTYRPERDRPPTQPARDPGQLPERLMLTQIEGATYRLEGAIAEGDGARVEKLLSETTPTPETLVLQSPGGSVQDALQLGRHLRDQGINTQMLAGEFCLSACPYVLVGGSERQIDDRAQVGVHQHYFGKSSILPASFAVEDIQAGQGEVMVYLDDMGIDPMVMTHALATPPDEIYVLLPEQLRAYGFVTEEE
;
A
#
# COMPACT_ATOMS: atom_id res chain seq x y z
N MET A 1 33.28 -43.88 81.67
CA MET A 1 32.30 -44.09 80.58
C MET A 1 31.58 -42.76 80.42
N THR A 2 32.08 -41.78 79.66
CA THR A 2 32.00 -41.66 78.18
C THR A 2 30.64 -42.18 77.70
N THR A 3 29.73 -41.32 77.26
CA THR A 3 29.73 -40.79 75.89
C THR A 3 29.23 -39.33 75.81
N GLU A 4 30.08 -38.43 75.33
CA GLU A 4 29.64 -37.17 74.73
C GLU A 4 29.01 -37.47 73.37
N GLU A 5 27.81 -36.93 73.14
CA GLU A 5 27.12 -36.95 71.87
C GLU A 5 27.66 -35.81 70.98
N PRO A 6 28.04 -36.05 69.70
CA PRO A 6 28.59 -35.01 68.86
C PRO A 6 27.49 -34.00 68.46
N PRO A 7 27.85 -32.72 68.22
CA PRO A 7 26.88 -31.66 67.98
C PRO A 7 26.16 -31.83 66.63
N LYS A 8 24.86 -31.51 66.63
CA LYS A 8 24.00 -31.44 65.43
C LYS A 8 24.60 -30.46 64.40
N PRO A 9 24.57 -30.79 63.09
CA PRO A 9 25.10 -29.89 62.07
C PRO A 9 24.25 -28.62 61.97
N GLU A 10 24.90 -27.45 62.09
CA GLU A 10 24.28 -26.16 61.84
C GLU A 10 23.83 -26.06 60.37
N GLU A 11 22.53 -25.88 60.19
CA GLU A 11 21.93 -25.61 58.88
C GLU A 11 22.34 -24.20 58.44
N LYS A 12 23.34 -24.11 57.55
CA LYS A 12 23.78 -22.85 56.96
C LYS A 12 22.64 -22.22 56.17
N ARG A 13 21.94 -21.25 56.77
CA ARG A 13 21.03 -20.33 56.07
C ARG A 13 21.77 -19.70 54.89
N LYS A 14 21.42 -20.10 53.66
CA LYS A 14 21.87 -19.43 52.43
C LYS A 14 21.47 -17.96 52.53
N LYS A 15 22.45 -17.07 52.72
CA LYS A 15 22.23 -15.61 52.65
C LYS A 15 21.62 -15.30 51.29
N PRO A 16 20.54 -14.50 51.21
CA PRO A 16 19.94 -14.18 49.92
C PRO A 16 20.99 -13.45 49.09
N ASN A 17 21.30 -14.01 47.90
CA ASN A 17 22.35 -13.51 47.02
C ASN A 17 22.03 -12.06 46.64
N GLY A 18 22.69 -11.08 47.26
CA GLY A 18 22.45 -9.65 47.03
C GLY A 18 22.58 -9.26 45.57
N VAL A 19 23.48 -9.93 44.85
CA VAL A 19 23.66 -9.81 43.39
C VAL A 19 22.40 -10.23 42.64
N ALA A 20 21.75 -11.34 43.01
CA ALA A 20 20.52 -11.78 42.38
C ALA A 20 19.38 -10.77 42.57
N ARG A 21 19.25 -10.16 43.76
CA ARG A 21 18.26 -9.11 44.03
C ARG A 21 18.50 -7.85 43.19
N ILE A 22 19.76 -7.45 43.03
CA ILE A 22 20.13 -6.31 42.20
C ILE A 22 19.82 -6.60 40.72
N LEU A 23 20.17 -7.78 40.22
CA LEU A 23 19.85 -8.19 38.85
C LEU A 23 18.34 -8.26 38.60
N THR A 24 17.57 -8.77 39.56
CA THR A 24 16.09 -8.77 39.47
C THR A 24 15.52 -7.35 39.47
N ALA A 25 16.06 -6.44 40.28
CA ALA A 25 15.62 -5.04 40.29
C ALA A 25 15.90 -4.34 38.94
N ILE A 26 17.09 -4.58 38.36
CA ILE A 26 17.44 -4.05 37.04
C ILE A 26 16.51 -4.63 35.97
N LEU A 27 16.23 -5.94 36.00
CA LEU A 27 15.33 -6.57 35.03
C LEU A 27 13.90 -6.00 35.14
N ILE A 28 13.37 -5.82 36.35
CA ILE A 28 12.04 -5.23 36.56
C ILE A 28 12.01 -3.79 36.01
N PHE A 29 13.07 -3.02 36.25
CA PHE A 29 13.19 -1.66 35.73
C PHE A 29 13.23 -1.65 34.19
N GLN A 30 14.00 -2.56 33.58
CA GLN A 30 14.06 -2.71 32.11
C GLN A 30 12.71 -3.11 31.51
N VAL A 31 12.01 -4.07 32.13
CA VAL A 31 10.65 -4.46 31.72
C VAL A 31 9.67 -3.29 31.88
N GLY A 32 9.80 -2.50 32.94
CA GLY A 32 8.99 -1.30 33.17
C GLY A 32 9.19 -0.24 32.08
N ILE A 33 10.44 0.04 31.70
CA ILE A 33 10.73 0.95 30.57
C ILE A 33 10.17 0.37 29.26
N GLY A 34 10.38 -0.92 28.99
CA GLY A 34 9.85 -1.58 27.80
C GLY A 34 8.33 -1.50 27.72
N ALA A 35 7.63 -1.75 28.83
CA ALA A 35 6.18 -1.62 28.91
C ALA A 35 5.71 -0.17 28.70
N MET A 36 6.41 0.80 29.29
CA MET A 36 6.11 2.23 29.12
C MET A 36 6.28 2.69 27.67
N LEU A 37 7.34 2.23 26.98
CA LEU A 37 7.56 2.53 25.57
C LEU A 37 6.44 1.94 24.70
N VAL A 38 6.07 0.67 24.94
CA VAL A 38 4.96 0.02 24.21
C VAL A 38 3.63 0.72 24.49
N LEU A 39 3.34 1.07 25.75
CA LEU A 39 2.14 1.84 26.11
C LEU A 39 2.13 3.22 25.44
N GLY A 40 3.27 3.90 25.39
CA GLY A 40 3.43 5.16 24.68
C GLY A 40 3.15 5.03 23.19
N ASP A 41 3.72 4.01 22.54
CA ASP A 41 3.50 3.74 21.11
C ASP A 41 2.05 3.33 20.82
N VAL A 42 1.40 2.57 21.70
CA VAL A 42 -0.05 2.25 21.58
C VAL A 42 -0.91 3.50 21.73
N GLN A 43 -0.61 4.36 22.70
CA GLN A 43 -1.35 5.60 22.93
C GLN A 43 -1.14 6.64 21.82
N LEU A 44 0.03 6.62 21.17
CA LEU A 44 0.35 7.43 19.99
C LEU A 44 -0.13 6.79 18.67
N GLY A 45 -0.80 5.64 18.72
CA GLY A 45 -1.31 4.94 17.53
C GLY A 45 -0.22 4.31 16.64
N ARG A 46 1.01 4.18 17.13
CA ARG A 46 2.15 3.59 16.42
C ARG A 46 2.19 2.06 16.53
N LEU A 47 1.52 1.48 17.53
CA LEU A 47 1.39 0.05 17.73
C LEU A 47 -0.08 -0.30 18.03
N SER A 48 -0.65 -1.31 17.36
CA SER A 48 -1.97 -1.86 17.70
C SER A 48 -1.84 -3.16 18.50
N LEU A 49 -2.73 -3.35 19.49
CA LEU A 49 -2.79 -4.57 20.29
C LEU A 49 -3.36 -5.74 19.46
N PRO A 50 -2.81 -6.97 19.59
CA PRO A 50 -3.34 -8.13 18.89
C PRO A 50 -4.79 -8.42 19.33
N GLY A 51 -5.72 -8.41 18.37
CA GLY A 51 -7.16 -8.60 18.59
C GLY A 51 -8.00 -7.31 18.55
N GLN A 52 -7.36 -6.14 18.56
CA GLN A 52 -7.97 -4.84 18.22
C GLN A 52 -7.38 -4.37 16.88
N GLY A 53 -7.62 -5.16 15.82
CA GLY A 53 -7.45 -4.64 14.47
C GLY A 53 -8.50 -3.56 14.22
N PRO A 54 -8.24 -2.58 13.33
CA PRO A 54 -9.27 -1.61 12.99
C PRO A 54 -10.49 -2.36 12.44
N ASP A 55 -11.70 -1.90 12.77
CA ASP A 55 -12.98 -2.38 12.20
C ASP A 55 -13.08 -2.10 10.68
N THR A 56 -11.98 -1.67 10.04
CA THR A 56 -11.87 -1.32 8.63
C THR A 56 -12.00 -2.59 7.77
N PRO A 57 -13.02 -2.69 6.89
CA PRO A 57 -13.26 -3.90 6.10
C PRO A 57 -12.11 -4.27 5.16
N ARG A 58 -12.09 -5.52 4.70
CA ARG A 58 -11.09 -6.01 3.73
C ARG A 58 -11.42 -5.62 2.30
N LEU A 59 -10.41 -5.57 1.43
CA LEU A 59 -10.58 -5.30 0.00
C LEU A 59 -11.59 -6.24 -0.71
N THR A 60 -11.74 -7.47 -0.23
CA THR A 60 -12.67 -8.46 -0.79
C THR A 60 -14.13 -8.24 -0.37
N GLU A 61 -14.39 -7.37 0.61
CA GLU A 61 -15.74 -7.06 1.06
C GLU A 61 -16.38 -5.99 0.16
N PRO A 62 -17.70 -6.07 -0.10
CA PRO A 62 -18.40 -5.07 -0.92
C PRO A 62 -18.20 -3.64 -0.41
N VAL A 63 -18.12 -2.68 -1.33
CA VAL A 63 -17.97 -1.26 -1.01
C VAL A 63 -19.33 -0.58 -0.99
N ARG A 64 -19.59 0.26 0.02
CA ARG A 64 -20.85 1.01 0.16
C ARG A 64 -20.56 2.49 0.45
N PRO A 65 -21.46 3.41 0.09
CA PRO A 65 -21.32 4.82 0.47
C PRO A 65 -21.12 5.00 1.99
N GLY A 66 -20.08 5.74 2.38
CA GLY A 66 -19.70 5.98 3.78
C GLY A 66 -18.79 4.91 4.39
N ASP A 67 -18.56 3.81 3.67
CA ASP A 67 -17.72 2.67 4.03
C ASP A 67 -16.78 2.37 2.84
N GLN A 68 -15.89 3.31 2.51
CA GLN A 68 -14.98 3.17 1.37
C GLN A 68 -13.54 2.86 1.79
N ARG A 69 -13.19 3.07 3.06
CA ARG A 69 -11.85 2.75 3.58
C ARG A 69 -11.72 1.26 3.82
N ARG A 70 -10.62 0.69 3.37
CA ARG A 70 -10.31 -0.74 3.47
C ARG A 70 -8.93 -0.93 4.04
N THR A 71 -8.71 -2.03 4.75
CA THR A 71 -7.36 -2.44 5.14
C THR A 71 -6.52 -2.71 3.88
N TYR A 72 -5.38 -2.04 3.74
CA TYR A 72 -4.54 -2.15 2.55
C TYR A 72 -3.57 -3.34 2.66
N ARG A 73 -4.00 -4.49 2.10
CA ARG A 73 -3.23 -5.75 2.04
C ARG A 73 -3.41 -6.44 0.68
N PRO A 74 -2.98 -5.82 -0.42
CA PRO A 74 -3.24 -6.33 -1.78
C PRO A 74 -2.58 -7.68 -2.09
N GLU A 75 -1.60 -8.10 -1.28
CA GLU A 75 -0.98 -9.42 -1.40
C GLU A 75 -1.83 -10.56 -0.86
N ARG A 76 -2.83 -10.25 -0.03
CA ARG A 76 -3.71 -11.23 0.63
C ARG A 76 -5.15 -11.11 0.17
N ASP A 77 -5.64 -9.89 0.04
CA ASP A 77 -7.05 -9.61 -0.20
C ASP A 77 -7.25 -9.23 -1.67
N ARG A 78 -7.60 -10.21 -2.50
CA ARG A 78 -7.84 -10.03 -3.95
C ARG A 78 -9.25 -10.49 -4.32
N PRO A 79 -10.05 -9.64 -4.98
CA PRO A 79 -11.36 -10.04 -5.48
C PRO A 79 -11.23 -11.15 -6.54
N PRO A 80 -12.26 -12.01 -6.69
CA PRO A 80 -12.30 -12.98 -7.78
C PRO A 80 -12.42 -12.24 -9.13
N THR A 81 -11.50 -12.52 -10.05
CA THR A 81 -11.45 -11.91 -11.38
C THR A 81 -12.48 -12.50 -12.34
N GLN A 82 -12.95 -11.71 -13.30
CA GLN A 82 -13.76 -12.17 -14.43
C GLN A 82 -13.26 -11.53 -15.74
N PRO A 83 -12.87 -12.31 -16.76
CA PRO A 83 -12.92 -13.78 -16.84
C PRO A 83 -12.06 -14.45 -15.75
N ALA A 84 -12.53 -15.60 -15.26
CA ALA A 84 -11.90 -16.29 -14.14
C ALA A 84 -10.46 -16.63 -14.49
N ARG A 85 -9.51 -16.07 -13.73
CA ARG A 85 -8.10 -16.43 -13.76
C ARG A 85 -7.55 -16.51 -12.36
N ASP A 86 -6.50 -17.30 -12.17
CA ASP A 86 -5.66 -17.20 -10.99
C ASP A 86 -4.59 -16.14 -11.24
N PRO A 87 -4.71 -14.92 -10.67
CA PRO A 87 -3.65 -13.93 -10.81
C PRO A 87 -2.36 -14.35 -10.10
N GLY A 88 -2.36 -15.44 -9.32
CA GLY A 88 -1.20 -15.90 -8.55
C GLY A 88 -0.73 -14.81 -7.59
N GLN A 89 0.48 -14.92 -7.06
CA GLN A 89 1.14 -13.76 -6.44
C GLN A 89 1.50 -12.77 -7.56
N LEU A 90 1.09 -11.50 -7.40
CA LEU A 90 1.47 -10.48 -8.37
C LEU A 90 2.99 -10.33 -8.42
N PRO A 91 3.57 -10.10 -9.61
CA PRO A 91 5.01 -9.88 -9.73
C PRO A 91 5.46 -8.64 -8.94
N GLU A 92 6.70 -8.67 -8.44
CA GLU A 92 7.31 -7.55 -7.70
C GLU A 92 7.59 -6.30 -8.57
N ARG A 93 7.34 -6.39 -9.88
CA ARG A 93 7.48 -5.30 -10.85
C ARG A 93 6.47 -5.45 -11.98
N LEU A 94 6.23 -4.39 -12.75
CA LEU A 94 5.28 -4.45 -13.87
C LEU A 94 5.74 -5.43 -14.96
N MET A 95 4.82 -6.31 -15.34
CA MET A 95 4.94 -7.31 -16.40
C MET A 95 3.89 -7.05 -17.48
N LEU A 96 4.31 -7.04 -18.73
CA LEU A 96 3.45 -6.89 -19.90
C LEU A 96 3.22 -8.26 -20.55
N THR A 97 1.96 -8.68 -20.67
CA THR A 97 1.58 -9.97 -21.27
C THR A 97 0.47 -9.78 -22.29
N GLN A 98 0.62 -10.32 -23.51
CA GLN A 98 -0.42 -10.23 -24.52
C GLN A 98 -1.63 -11.07 -24.12
N ILE A 99 -2.84 -10.49 -24.20
CA ILE A 99 -4.10 -11.23 -24.01
C ILE A 99 -4.61 -11.69 -25.37
N GLU A 100 -4.91 -10.73 -26.24
CA GLU A 100 -5.51 -10.96 -27.56
C GLU A 100 -5.27 -9.75 -28.47
N GLY A 101 -4.82 -9.99 -29.70
CA GLY A 101 -4.57 -8.90 -30.66
C GLY A 101 -3.65 -7.81 -30.07
N ALA A 102 -4.07 -6.55 -30.17
CA ALA A 102 -3.37 -5.41 -29.61
C ALA A 102 -3.72 -5.11 -28.13
N THR A 103 -4.41 -6.04 -27.43
CA THR A 103 -4.73 -5.92 -26.02
C THR A 103 -3.70 -6.64 -25.17
N TYR A 104 -3.09 -5.92 -24.23
CA TYR A 104 -2.08 -6.43 -23.32
C TYR A 104 -2.52 -6.23 -21.87
N ARG A 105 -2.16 -7.17 -21.00
CA ARG A 105 -2.22 -6.98 -19.57
C ARG A 105 -0.92 -6.37 -19.07
N LEU A 106 -1.04 -5.34 -18.24
CA LEU A 106 0.06 -4.77 -17.48
C LEU A 106 -0.23 -4.97 -15.98
N GLU A 107 0.50 -5.89 -15.35
CA GLU A 107 0.25 -6.25 -13.94
C GLU A 107 1.52 -6.42 -13.10
N GLY A 108 1.37 -6.23 -11.78
CA GLY A 108 2.47 -6.27 -10.81
C GLY A 108 2.66 -4.96 -10.05
N ALA A 109 3.57 -4.93 -9.09
CA ALA A 109 3.94 -3.70 -8.41
C ALA A 109 4.67 -2.74 -9.36
N ILE A 110 4.56 -1.44 -9.13
CA ILE A 110 5.28 -0.42 -9.91
C ILE A 110 6.63 -0.19 -9.23
N ALA A 111 7.66 -0.91 -9.68
CA ALA A 111 9.01 -0.78 -9.10
C ALA A 111 9.75 0.44 -9.67
N GLU A 112 10.80 0.89 -8.98
CA GLU A 112 11.67 1.96 -9.48
C GLU A 112 12.29 1.58 -10.84
N GLY A 113 12.20 2.50 -11.80
CA GLY A 113 12.67 2.29 -13.18
C GLY A 113 11.69 1.51 -14.06
N ASP A 114 10.48 1.23 -13.57
CA ASP A 114 9.40 0.64 -14.37
C ASP A 114 8.91 1.59 -15.46
N GLY A 115 8.93 2.92 -15.25
CA GLY A 115 8.50 3.90 -16.26
C GLY A 115 9.26 3.71 -17.56
N ALA A 116 10.56 4.01 -17.57
CA ALA A 116 11.40 3.86 -18.77
C ALA A 116 11.45 2.42 -19.32
N ARG A 117 11.43 1.39 -18.46
CA ARG A 117 11.44 0.00 -18.92
C ARG A 117 10.16 -0.35 -19.67
N VAL A 118 9.00 0.00 -19.10
CA VAL A 118 7.70 -0.37 -19.68
C VAL A 118 7.44 0.45 -20.95
N GLU A 119 7.80 1.73 -21.01
CA GLU A 119 7.77 2.53 -22.25
C GLU A 119 8.53 1.85 -23.39
N LYS A 120 9.75 1.37 -23.10
CA LYS A 120 10.54 0.61 -24.06
C LYS A 120 9.84 -0.69 -24.48
N LEU A 121 9.27 -1.43 -23.52
CA LEU A 121 8.55 -2.67 -23.83
C LEU A 121 7.33 -2.39 -24.73
N LEU A 122 6.55 -1.35 -24.44
CA LEU A 122 5.35 -0.98 -25.21
C LEU A 122 5.74 -0.61 -26.65
N SER A 123 6.80 0.17 -26.84
CA SER A 123 7.25 0.59 -28.17
C SER A 123 7.88 -0.52 -29.01
N GLU A 124 8.50 -1.53 -28.38
CA GLU A 124 9.14 -2.66 -29.06
C GLU A 124 8.17 -3.85 -29.30
N THR A 125 7.00 -3.84 -28.66
CA THR A 125 6.03 -4.93 -28.75
C THR A 125 5.25 -4.89 -30.06
N THR A 126 5.05 -6.07 -30.66
CA THR A 126 4.24 -6.24 -31.88
C THR A 126 3.20 -7.35 -31.67
N PRO A 127 1.90 -7.11 -31.96
CA PRO A 127 1.32 -5.84 -32.41
C PRO A 127 1.50 -4.70 -31.39
N THR A 128 1.52 -3.46 -31.88
CA THR A 128 1.59 -2.28 -31.01
C THR A 128 0.39 -2.29 -30.06
N PRO A 129 0.58 -2.13 -28.74
CA PRO A 129 -0.52 -2.12 -27.79
C PRO A 129 -1.51 -0.99 -28.08
N GLU A 130 -2.79 -1.33 -28.21
CA GLU A 130 -3.90 -0.36 -28.32
C GLU A 130 -4.62 -0.23 -26.99
N THR A 131 -4.70 -1.30 -26.20
CA THR A 131 -5.38 -1.32 -24.90
C THR A 131 -4.55 -2.05 -23.85
N LEU A 132 -4.42 -1.43 -22.68
CA LEU A 132 -3.81 -2.03 -21.50
C LEU A 132 -4.85 -2.36 -20.43
N VAL A 133 -4.98 -3.65 -20.14
CA VAL A 133 -5.73 -4.17 -19.00
C VAL A 133 -4.86 -4.08 -17.76
N LEU A 134 -5.26 -3.30 -16.76
CA LEU A 134 -4.43 -2.95 -15.61
C LEU A 134 -4.80 -3.76 -14.35
N GLN A 135 -3.79 -4.34 -13.70
CA GLN A 135 -3.93 -4.89 -12.36
C GLN A 135 -2.67 -4.64 -11.51
N SER A 136 -2.72 -3.69 -10.58
CA SER A 136 -1.53 -3.33 -9.80
C SER A 136 -1.87 -2.85 -8.38
N PRO A 137 -1.06 -3.24 -7.38
CA PRO A 137 -1.11 -2.64 -6.05
C PRO A 137 -0.51 -1.22 -6.03
N GLY A 138 0.05 -0.74 -7.13
CA GLY A 138 0.81 0.52 -7.17
C GLY A 138 2.28 0.31 -6.79
N GLY A 139 2.93 1.38 -6.31
CA GLY A 139 4.37 1.41 -6.05
C GLY A 139 4.92 2.82 -6.24
N SER A 140 5.97 2.95 -7.05
CA SER A 140 6.61 4.23 -7.39
C SER A 140 5.63 5.18 -8.09
N VAL A 141 5.37 6.32 -7.45
CA VAL A 141 4.53 7.40 -8.03
C VAL A 141 5.21 8.00 -9.25
N GLN A 142 6.52 8.24 -9.20
CA GLN A 142 7.25 8.85 -10.31
C GLN A 142 7.18 8.00 -11.58
N ASP A 143 7.40 6.68 -11.45
CA ASP A 143 7.29 5.75 -12.58
C ASP A 143 5.85 5.65 -13.10
N ALA A 144 4.85 5.68 -12.22
CA ALA A 144 3.44 5.67 -12.61
C ALA A 144 3.03 6.93 -13.39
N LEU A 145 3.48 8.10 -12.94
CA LEU A 145 3.28 9.40 -13.58
C LEU A 145 3.96 9.45 -14.96
N GLN A 146 5.21 8.99 -15.04
CA GLN A 146 5.95 8.89 -16.30
C GLN A 146 5.20 7.98 -17.29
N LEU A 147 4.88 6.76 -16.85
CA LEU A 147 4.22 5.78 -17.71
C LEU A 147 2.86 6.29 -18.19
N GLY A 148 2.06 6.90 -17.32
CA GLY A 148 0.76 7.42 -17.70
C GLY A 148 0.84 8.56 -18.74
N ARG A 149 1.85 9.43 -18.68
CA ARG A 149 2.11 10.41 -19.77
C ARG A 149 2.42 9.73 -21.08
N HIS A 150 3.27 8.70 -21.05
CA HIS A 150 3.58 7.93 -22.25
C HIS A 150 2.34 7.25 -22.85
N LEU A 151 1.46 6.66 -22.03
CA LEU A 151 0.21 6.08 -22.52
C LEU A 151 -0.66 7.14 -23.22
N ARG A 152 -0.79 8.34 -22.64
CA ARG A 152 -1.53 9.44 -23.22
C ARG A 152 -0.94 9.88 -24.56
N ASP A 153 0.37 10.07 -24.62
CA ASP A 153 1.09 10.51 -25.81
C ASP A 153 0.99 9.50 -26.96
N GLN A 154 0.90 8.20 -26.64
CA GLN A 154 0.75 7.13 -27.63
C GLN A 154 -0.71 6.82 -27.98
N GLY A 155 -1.69 7.44 -27.32
CA GLY A 155 -3.11 7.14 -27.54
C GLY A 155 -3.49 5.71 -27.15
N ILE A 156 -2.83 5.16 -26.12
CA ILE A 156 -3.11 3.81 -25.61
C ILE A 156 -4.28 3.89 -24.64
N ASN A 157 -5.29 3.04 -24.86
CA ASN A 157 -6.44 2.93 -23.97
C ASN A 157 -6.10 2.14 -22.70
N THR A 158 -6.83 2.39 -21.63
CA THR A 158 -6.72 1.63 -20.39
C THR A 158 -8.05 0.99 -20.02
N GLN A 159 -7.98 -0.22 -19.51
CA GLN A 159 -9.13 -0.99 -19.13
C GLN A 159 -8.91 -1.68 -17.79
N MET A 160 -9.96 -1.81 -17.00
CA MET A 160 -9.99 -2.67 -15.83
C MET A 160 -11.17 -3.62 -15.92
N LEU A 161 -10.89 -4.92 -15.84
CA LEU A 161 -11.91 -5.95 -15.87
C LEU A 161 -12.46 -6.20 -14.46
N ALA A 162 -13.63 -6.83 -14.41
CA ALA A 162 -14.27 -7.21 -13.17
C ALA A 162 -13.33 -7.97 -12.21
N GLY A 163 -13.25 -7.51 -10.96
CA GLY A 163 -12.41 -8.10 -9.93
C GLY A 163 -10.92 -7.76 -10.03
N GLU A 164 -10.48 -7.04 -11.07
CA GLU A 164 -9.15 -6.44 -11.11
C GLU A 164 -9.11 -5.17 -10.23
N PHE A 165 -7.90 -4.79 -9.82
CA PHE A 165 -7.70 -3.63 -8.96
C PHE A 165 -6.51 -2.78 -9.41
N CYS A 166 -6.61 -1.49 -9.15
CA CYS A 166 -5.61 -0.49 -9.45
C CYS A 166 -5.52 0.44 -8.24
N LEU A 167 -4.57 0.14 -7.36
CA LEU A 167 -4.48 0.76 -6.03
C LEU A 167 -3.24 1.65 -5.92
N SER A 168 -3.26 2.57 -4.96
CA SER A 168 -2.13 3.41 -4.60
C SER A 168 -1.64 4.26 -5.78
N ALA A 169 -0.49 3.97 -6.38
CA ALA A 169 0.08 4.71 -7.51
C ALA A 169 -0.47 4.25 -8.88
N CYS A 170 -1.07 3.06 -8.97
CA CYS A 170 -1.64 2.55 -10.22
C CYS A 170 -2.67 3.49 -10.87
N PRO A 171 -3.59 4.16 -10.12
CA PRO A 171 -4.52 5.12 -10.69
C PRO A 171 -3.86 6.16 -11.59
N TYR A 172 -2.60 6.54 -11.33
CA TYR A 172 -1.87 7.47 -12.21
C TYR A 172 -1.56 6.86 -13.58
N VAL A 173 -1.27 5.57 -13.67
CA VAL A 173 -1.14 4.87 -14.96
C VAL A 173 -2.50 4.77 -15.65
N LEU A 174 -3.54 4.38 -14.91
CA LEU A 174 -4.91 4.24 -15.41
C LEU A 174 -5.42 5.51 -16.08
N VAL A 175 -5.29 6.66 -15.43
CA VAL A 175 -5.84 7.91 -15.97
C VAL A 175 -5.07 8.45 -17.17
N GLY A 176 -3.86 7.93 -17.41
CA GLY A 176 -3.05 8.20 -18.60
C GLY A 176 -3.67 7.65 -19.89
N GLY A 177 -4.62 6.71 -19.82
CA GLY A 177 -5.31 6.22 -21.01
C GLY A 177 -6.01 7.32 -21.80
N SER A 178 -6.04 7.19 -23.13
CA SER A 178 -6.85 8.03 -24.01
C SER A 178 -8.34 7.78 -23.81
N GLU A 179 -8.74 6.50 -23.81
CA GLU A 179 -10.03 6.02 -23.33
C GLU A 179 -9.82 5.16 -22.08
N ARG A 180 -10.80 5.19 -21.19
CA ARG A 180 -10.72 4.57 -19.86
C ARG A 180 -12.01 3.83 -19.56
N GLN A 181 -11.92 2.50 -19.56
CA GLN A 181 -13.04 1.62 -19.24
C GLN A 181 -12.79 0.91 -17.91
N ILE A 182 -13.73 1.02 -16.99
CA ILE A 182 -13.61 0.41 -15.65
C ILE A 182 -14.90 -0.34 -15.37
N ASP A 183 -14.81 -1.67 -15.23
CA ASP A 183 -15.96 -2.48 -14.81
C ASP A 183 -16.42 -2.05 -13.40
N ASP A 184 -17.73 -2.03 -13.15
CA ASP A 184 -18.29 -1.63 -11.85
C ASP A 184 -17.82 -2.51 -10.67
N ARG A 185 -17.26 -3.70 -10.95
CA ARG A 185 -16.69 -4.62 -9.95
C ARG A 185 -15.16 -4.55 -9.87
N ALA A 186 -14.52 -3.71 -10.68
CA ALA A 186 -13.12 -3.38 -10.54
C ALA A 186 -12.93 -2.37 -9.40
N GLN A 187 -11.73 -2.33 -8.81
CA GLN A 187 -11.45 -1.46 -7.66
C GLN A 187 -10.34 -0.47 -7.98
N VAL A 188 -10.67 0.82 -8.01
CA VAL A 188 -9.69 1.91 -8.03
C VAL A 188 -9.56 2.47 -6.62
N GLY A 189 -8.34 2.43 -6.08
CA GLY A 189 -8.09 2.80 -4.70
C GLY A 189 -7.02 3.88 -4.57
N VAL A 190 -7.28 4.88 -3.72
CA VAL A 190 -6.36 5.97 -3.44
C VAL A 190 -6.08 6.10 -1.94
N HIS A 191 -4.87 6.51 -1.59
CA HIS A 191 -4.42 6.83 -0.23
C HIS A 191 -3.22 7.75 -0.28
N GLN A 192 -2.68 8.17 0.86
CA GLN A 192 -1.51 9.03 0.87
C GLN A 192 -0.29 8.30 0.28
N HIS A 193 0.46 8.97 -0.59
CA HIS A 193 1.71 8.46 -1.13
C HIS A 193 2.89 9.16 -0.44
N TYR A 194 3.93 8.39 -0.12
CA TYR A 194 5.19 8.93 0.38
C TYR A 194 6.20 8.96 -0.76
N PHE A 195 6.63 10.16 -1.17
CA PHE A 195 7.70 10.31 -2.17
C PHE A 195 9.01 9.83 -1.54
N GLY A 196 9.56 8.75 -2.09
CA GLY A 196 10.66 7.97 -1.52
C GLY A 196 11.88 8.76 -1.06
N LYS A 197 11.87 9.24 0.18
CA LYS A 197 13.07 9.59 0.91
C LYS A 197 13.14 8.80 2.20
N SER A 198 14.26 8.10 2.34
CA SER A 198 14.66 7.39 3.54
C SER A 198 14.48 8.28 4.76
N SER A 199 14.04 7.71 5.88
CA SER A 199 13.81 8.33 7.19
C SER A 199 15.08 8.95 7.84
N ILE A 200 16.10 9.24 7.03
CA ILE A 200 17.42 9.76 7.38
C ILE A 200 17.46 11.30 7.23
N LEU A 201 16.57 11.90 6.44
CA LEU A 201 16.54 13.36 6.24
C LEU A 201 15.70 14.08 7.31
N PRO A 202 16.05 15.34 7.67
CA PRO A 202 15.24 16.14 8.57
C PRO A 202 13.80 16.26 8.07
N ALA A 203 12.83 16.19 8.98
CA ALA A 203 11.41 16.21 8.65
C ALA A 203 10.99 17.42 7.79
N SER A 204 11.67 18.56 7.90
CA SER A 204 11.41 19.76 7.09
C SER A 204 11.66 19.55 5.59
N PHE A 205 12.74 18.85 5.23
CA PHE A 205 13.02 18.53 3.82
C PHE A 205 12.03 17.53 3.26
N ALA A 206 11.61 16.55 4.08
CA ALA A 206 10.55 15.62 3.71
C ALA A 206 9.22 16.35 3.43
N VAL A 207 8.88 17.40 4.19
CA VAL A 207 7.63 18.17 4.01
C VAL A 207 7.64 18.99 2.71
N GLU A 208 8.74 19.68 2.39
CA GLU A 208 8.85 20.48 1.15
C GLU A 208 8.74 19.58 -0.09
N ASP A 209 9.45 18.45 -0.11
CA ASP A 209 9.40 17.48 -1.21
C ASP A 209 8.00 16.88 -1.36
N ILE A 210 7.30 16.61 -0.25
CA ILE A 210 5.91 16.13 -0.27
C ILE A 210 5.00 17.18 -0.91
N GLN A 211 5.10 18.45 -0.52
CA GLN A 211 4.23 19.49 -1.07
C GLN A 211 4.44 19.70 -2.57
N ALA A 212 5.69 19.72 -3.03
CA ALA A 212 6.00 19.79 -4.45
C ALA A 212 5.46 18.57 -5.22
N GLY A 213 5.66 17.36 -4.69
CA GLY A 213 5.14 16.14 -5.29
C GLY A 213 3.60 16.09 -5.35
N GLN A 214 2.92 16.60 -4.33
CA GLN A 214 1.45 16.74 -4.37
C GLN A 214 1.01 17.71 -5.47
N GLY A 215 1.71 18.84 -5.63
CA GLY A 215 1.46 19.79 -6.71
C GLY A 215 1.65 19.17 -8.10
N GLU A 216 2.71 18.38 -8.29
CA GLU A 216 2.95 17.64 -9.54
C GLU A 216 1.82 16.65 -9.85
N VAL A 217 1.34 15.93 -8.83
CA VAL A 217 0.20 15.00 -8.99
C VAL A 217 -1.07 15.76 -9.34
N MET A 218 -1.36 16.90 -8.70
CA MET A 218 -2.54 17.72 -9.02
C MET A 218 -2.54 18.17 -10.48
N VAL A 219 -1.40 18.68 -10.97
CA VAL A 219 -1.24 19.09 -12.37
C VAL A 219 -1.40 17.90 -13.30
N TYR A 220 -0.79 16.75 -12.97
CA TYR A 220 -0.93 15.54 -13.76
C TYR A 220 -2.38 15.06 -13.87
N LEU A 221 -3.13 15.06 -12.76
CA LEU A 221 -4.54 14.68 -12.77
C LEU A 221 -5.36 15.62 -13.67
N ASP A 222 -5.14 16.92 -13.56
CA ASP A 222 -5.80 17.94 -14.39
C ASP A 222 -5.47 17.74 -15.88
N ASP A 223 -4.19 17.55 -16.23
CA ASP A 223 -3.72 17.25 -17.60
C ASP A 223 -4.38 15.98 -18.18
N MET A 224 -4.67 15.00 -17.32
CA MET A 224 -5.34 13.76 -17.71
C MET A 224 -6.87 13.86 -17.73
N GLY A 225 -7.44 15.02 -17.39
CA GLY A 225 -8.88 15.27 -17.35
C GLY A 225 -9.55 14.63 -16.12
N ILE A 226 -8.83 14.52 -15.02
CA ILE A 226 -9.32 14.04 -13.73
C ILE A 226 -9.48 15.22 -12.78
N ASP A 227 -10.64 15.33 -12.14
CA ASP A 227 -10.85 16.35 -11.11
C ASP A 227 -9.88 16.13 -9.93
N PRO A 228 -8.95 17.08 -9.67
CA PRO A 228 -7.97 16.93 -8.60
C PRO A 228 -8.59 16.80 -7.19
N MET A 229 -9.89 17.08 -7.01
CA MET A 229 -10.60 16.86 -5.75
C MET A 229 -10.61 15.40 -5.30
N VAL A 230 -10.35 14.43 -6.19
CA VAL A 230 -10.11 13.03 -5.80
C VAL A 230 -8.98 12.90 -4.77
N MET A 231 -8.00 13.82 -4.78
CA MET A 231 -6.89 13.82 -3.84
C MET A 231 -7.33 14.06 -2.39
N THR A 232 -8.50 14.63 -2.14
CA THR A 232 -9.04 14.77 -0.78
C THR A 232 -9.26 13.40 -0.12
N HIS A 233 -9.66 12.39 -0.90
CA HIS A 233 -9.78 11.01 -0.42
C HIS A 233 -8.41 10.37 -0.21
N ALA A 234 -7.48 10.60 -1.14
CA ALA A 234 -6.12 10.08 -1.05
C ALA A 234 -5.42 10.59 0.22
N LEU A 235 -5.36 11.91 0.38
CA LEU A 235 -4.66 12.59 1.47
C LEU A 235 -5.29 12.32 2.85
N ALA A 236 -6.59 12.08 2.92
CA ALA A 236 -7.28 11.77 4.17
C ALA A 236 -7.13 10.30 4.60
N THR A 237 -6.56 9.43 3.74
CA THR A 237 -6.49 7.99 3.98
C THR A 237 -5.06 7.56 4.38
N PRO A 238 -4.89 6.90 5.55
CA PRO A 238 -3.62 6.32 6.02
C PRO A 238 -2.95 5.39 4.99
N PRO A 239 -1.61 5.19 5.01
CA PRO A 239 -0.93 4.30 4.06
C PRO A 239 -1.22 2.81 4.27
N ASP A 240 -1.72 2.44 5.46
CA ASP A 240 -2.16 1.09 5.80
C ASP A 240 -3.65 0.85 5.50
N GLU A 241 -4.35 1.87 5.03
CA GLU A 241 -5.71 1.83 4.51
C GLU A 241 -5.75 2.25 3.03
N ILE A 242 -6.86 2.00 2.37
CA ILE A 242 -7.09 2.43 1.00
C ILE A 242 -8.54 2.87 0.83
N TYR A 243 -8.76 4.03 0.21
CA TYR A 243 -10.09 4.51 -0.12
C TYR A 243 -10.46 4.02 -1.50
N VAL A 244 -11.43 3.10 -1.57
CA VAL A 244 -11.93 2.58 -2.85
C VAL A 244 -13.02 3.50 -3.37
N LEU A 245 -12.82 4.02 -4.58
CA LEU A 245 -13.79 4.91 -5.25
C LEU A 245 -15.03 4.12 -5.66
N LEU A 246 -16.21 4.69 -5.42
CA LEU A 246 -17.47 4.14 -5.93
C LEU A 246 -17.60 4.40 -7.44
N PRO A 247 -18.41 3.61 -8.18
CA PRO A 247 -18.68 3.86 -9.59
C PRO A 247 -19.15 5.29 -9.89
N GLU A 248 -19.98 5.88 -9.02
CA GLU A 248 -20.44 7.26 -9.18
C GLU A 248 -19.31 8.27 -8.99
N GLN A 249 -18.37 8.00 -8.08
CA GLN A 249 -17.19 8.84 -7.88
C GLN A 249 -16.20 8.73 -9.03
N LEU A 250 -16.03 7.52 -9.59
CA LEU A 250 -15.20 7.31 -10.79
C LEU A 250 -15.70 8.17 -11.95
N ARG A 251 -17.01 8.17 -12.21
CA ARG A 251 -17.62 9.06 -13.22
C ARG A 251 -17.47 10.53 -12.85
N ALA A 252 -17.82 10.90 -11.62
CA ALA A 252 -17.79 12.30 -11.17
C ALA A 252 -16.39 12.93 -11.25
N TYR A 253 -15.34 12.16 -10.94
CA TYR A 253 -13.95 12.62 -11.04
C TYR A 253 -13.32 12.42 -12.42
N GLY A 254 -14.03 11.82 -13.38
CA GLY A 254 -13.56 11.68 -14.76
C GLY A 254 -12.71 10.44 -15.04
N PHE A 255 -12.69 9.43 -14.17
CA PHE A 255 -11.90 8.19 -14.39
C PHE A 255 -12.42 7.34 -15.55
N VAL A 256 -13.70 7.46 -15.91
CA VAL A 256 -14.31 6.71 -17.00
C VAL A 256 -14.58 7.69 -18.14
N THR A 257 -14.17 7.35 -19.35
CA THR A 257 -14.59 8.08 -20.56
C THR A 257 -15.96 7.54 -20.99
N GLU A 258 -16.93 8.42 -21.21
CA GLU A 258 -18.22 7.99 -21.76
C GLU A 258 -18.03 7.51 -23.20
N GLU A 259 -18.66 6.39 -23.57
CA GLU A 259 -18.75 5.97 -24.96
C GLU A 259 -19.69 6.94 -25.69
N GLU A 260 -19.23 7.57 -26.79
CA GLU A 260 -20.07 8.36 -27.69
C GLU A 260 -21.10 7.49 -28.44
#